data_AF-A0A8T7IZ04-F1
#
_entry.id   AF-A0A8T7IZ04-F1
#
_cell.length_a   1.000
_cell.length_b   1.000
_cell.length_c   1.000
_cell.angle_alpha   90.00
_cell.angle_beta   90.00
_cell.angle_gamma   90.00
#
_symmetry.space_group_name_H-M   'P 1'
#
loop_
_entity.id
_entity.type
_entity.pdbx_description
1 polymer ?
#
loop_
_entity_poly.entity_id
_entity_poly.type
_entity_poly.pdbx_seq_one_letter_code
_entity_poly.pdbx_strand_id
1 'polypeptide(L)'
;MSNKLTGVQDINQSEQVCDVTALKCPMAFVRAKQALLHYQTKVFLFNDDVSLYNFCQYLDKQSILYKKNAMNSTFQIDVLQNERNI
;
A
#
# COMPACT_ATOMS: atom_id res chain seq x y z
N MET A 1 34.85 -34.54 4.42
CA MET A 1 35.09 -33.17 3.91
C MET A 1 34.20 -32.97 2.69
N SER A 2 33.06 -32.32 2.85
CA SER A 2 32.15 -32.00 1.74
C SER A 2 31.60 -30.60 1.95
N ASN A 3 32.13 -29.64 1.20
CA ASN A 3 31.52 -28.33 1.02
C ASN A 3 30.44 -28.44 -0.06
N LYS A 4 29.20 -28.06 0.25
CA LYS A 4 28.25 -27.54 -0.73
C LYS A 4 27.35 -26.47 -0.10
N LEU A 5 27.64 -25.23 -0.52
CA LEU A 5 26.72 -24.20 -0.96
C LEU A 5 25.59 -23.80 0.00
N THR A 6 25.83 -22.66 0.64
CA THR A 6 24.88 -21.76 1.28
C THR A 6 23.60 -21.58 0.47
N GLY A 7 22.49 -22.12 0.97
CA GLY A 7 21.15 -21.68 0.59
C GLY A 7 20.91 -20.31 1.21
N VAL A 8 21.15 -19.24 0.45
CA VAL A 8 20.61 -17.91 0.75
C VAL A 8 19.11 -18.04 0.53
N GLN A 9 18.36 -18.22 1.62
CA GLN A 9 16.91 -18.11 1.57
C GLN A 9 16.58 -16.65 1.28
N ASP A 10 15.97 -16.42 0.12
CA ASP A 10 15.42 -15.15 -0.29
C ASP A 10 14.61 -14.52 0.86
N ILE A 11 15.04 -13.31 1.20
CA ILE A 11 14.42 -12.39 2.15
C ILE A 11 13.02 -12.05 1.61
N ASN A 12 12.02 -12.86 1.98
CA ASN A 12 10.62 -12.56 1.72
C ASN A 12 10.21 -11.36 2.60
N GLN A 13 10.41 -10.14 2.10
CA GLN A 13 9.79 -8.95 2.67
C GLN A 13 8.29 -9.08 2.46
N SER A 14 7.56 -9.50 3.49
CA SER A 14 6.10 -9.48 3.51
C SER A 14 5.62 -8.05 3.28
N GLU A 15 5.15 -7.73 2.08
CA GLU A 15 4.55 -6.43 1.79
C GLU A 15 3.39 -6.19 2.76
N GLN A 16 3.46 -5.09 3.52
CA GLN A 16 2.42 -4.73 4.46
C GLN A 16 1.20 -4.19 3.69
N VAL A 17 0.07 -4.88 3.84
CA VAL A 17 -1.22 -4.56 3.21
C VAL A 17 -2.14 -3.86 4.23
N CYS A 18 -2.78 -2.77 3.81
CA CYS A 18 -3.84 -2.11 4.57
C CYS A 18 -5.18 -2.31 3.87
N ASP A 19 -5.99 -3.19 4.45
CA ASP A 19 -7.37 -3.39 4.02
C ASP A 19 -8.30 -2.41 4.75
N VAL A 20 -8.94 -1.51 3.98
CA VAL A 20 -9.94 -0.57 4.49
C VAL A 20 -11.32 -0.80 3.86
N THR A 21 -11.55 -1.94 3.23
CA THR A 21 -12.83 -2.28 2.59
C THR A 21 -14.00 -2.38 3.57
N ALA A 22 -13.75 -2.64 4.85
CA ALA A 22 -14.81 -2.62 5.87
C ALA A 22 -15.23 -1.21 6.30
N LEU A 23 -14.53 -0.17 5.85
CA LEU A 23 -14.73 1.22 6.26
C LEU A 23 -15.24 2.06 5.09
N LYS A 24 -15.98 3.12 5.41
CA LYS A 24 -16.36 4.16 4.45
C LYS A 24 -15.62 5.46 4.73
N CYS A 25 -15.66 6.38 3.77
CA CYS A 25 -15.20 7.74 3.96
C CYS A 25 -15.93 8.41 5.15
N PRO A 26 -15.24 9.14 6.05
CA PRO A 26 -13.81 9.49 6.02
C PRO A 26 -12.86 8.48 6.68
N MET A 27 -13.36 7.44 7.35
CA MET A 27 -12.55 6.51 8.13
C MET A 27 -11.58 5.68 7.28
N ALA A 28 -12.02 5.20 6.13
CA ALA A 28 -11.16 4.46 5.19
C ALA A 28 -9.94 5.32 4.76
N PHE A 29 -10.19 6.58 4.40
CA PHE A 29 -9.13 7.53 4.03
C PHE A 29 -8.18 7.81 5.20
N VAL A 30 -8.71 8.12 6.40
CA VAL A 30 -7.87 8.42 7.57
C VAL A 30 -6.96 7.25 7.91
N ARG A 31 -7.50 6.02 7.90
CA ARG A 31 -6.73 4.82 8.21
C ARG A 31 -5.68 4.50 7.15
N ALA A 32 -6.03 4.61 5.86
CA ALA A 32 -5.07 4.45 4.77
C ALA A 32 -3.94 5.49 4.83
N LYS A 33 -4.27 6.75 5.13
CA LYS A 33 -3.27 7.81 5.31
C LYS A 33 -2.34 7.53 6.50
N GLN A 34 -2.89 7.10 7.65
CA GLN A 34 -2.07 6.72 8.81
C GLN A 34 -1.17 5.52 8.49
N ALA A 35 -1.72 4.51 7.80
CA ALA A 35 -1.00 3.33 7.33
C ALA A 35 0.18 3.71 6.42
N LEU A 36 0.00 4.70 5.54
CA LEU A 36 1.02 5.23 4.64
C LEU A 36 2.11 6.04 5.37
N LEU A 37 1.73 6.85 6.36
CA LEU A 37 2.64 7.77 7.06
C LEU A 37 3.45 7.08 8.17
N HIS A 38 2.83 6.17 8.91
CA HIS A 38 3.44 5.59 10.11
C HIS A 38 4.00 4.19 9.91
N TYR A 39 3.64 3.52 8.81
CA TYR A 39 4.02 2.13 8.58
C TYR A 39 4.66 1.99 7.19
N GLN A 40 5.30 0.84 6.95
CA GLN A 40 5.87 0.49 5.64
C GLN A 40 4.80 -0.13 4.72
N THR A 41 3.54 0.30 4.86
CA THR A 41 2.42 -0.18 4.05
C THR A 41 2.61 0.28 2.62
N LYS A 42 2.61 -0.66 1.69
CA LYS A 42 2.72 -0.38 0.25
C LYS A 42 1.42 -0.65 -0.50
N VAL A 43 0.56 -1.51 0.03
CA VAL A 43 -0.66 -1.96 -0.66
C VAL A 43 -1.89 -1.54 0.12
N PHE A 44 -2.86 -0.93 -0.53
CA PHE A 44 -4.10 -0.45 0.08
C PHE A 44 -5.31 -0.96 -0.69
N LEU A 45 -6.31 -1.50 0.03
CA LEU A 45 -7.54 -2.04 -0.57
C LEU A 45 -8.76 -1.19 -0.19
N PHE A 46 -9.50 -0.74 -1.20
CA PHE A 46 -10.72 0.05 -1.07
C PHE A 46 -11.90 -0.68 -1.72
N ASN A 47 -13.12 -0.46 -1.24
CA ASN A 47 -14.36 -0.95 -1.89
C ASN A 47 -15.33 0.18 -2.25
N ASP A 48 -14.92 1.43 -2.06
CA ASP A 48 -15.74 2.59 -2.34
C ASP A 48 -14.95 3.66 -3.12
N ASP A 49 -15.61 4.28 -4.10
CA ASP A 49 -14.98 5.21 -5.04
C ASP A 49 -14.58 6.54 -4.38
N VAL A 50 -15.28 6.96 -3.33
CA VAL A 50 -15.07 8.26 -2.68
C VAL A 50 -13.78 8.25 -1.86
N SER A 51 -13.59 7.22 -1.04
CA SER A 51 -12.37 6.99 -0.26
C SER A 51 -11.17 6.79 -1.18
N LEU A 52 -11.35 6.01 -2.25
CA LEU A 52 -10.33 5.80 -3.28
C LEU A 52 -9.93 7.12 -3.93
N TYR A 53 -10.89 7.92 -4.39
CA TYR A 53 -10.63 9.22 -5.00
C TYR A 53 -9.87 10.15 -4.04
N ASN A 54 -10.31 10.26 -2.79
CA ASN A 54 -9.65 11.09 -1.79
C ASN A 54 -8.22 10.63 -1.48
N PHE A 55 -7.99 9.31 -1.45
CA PHE A 55 -6.66 8.76 -1.22
C PHE A 55 -5.73 8.99 -2.41
N CYS A 56 -6.17 8.71 -3.64
CA CYS A 56 -5.41 9.02 -4.86
C CYS A 56 -5.07 10.52 -4.95
N GLN A 57 -6.04 11.40 -4.70
CA GLN A 57 -5.80 12.85 -4.71
C GLN A 57 -4.75 13.26 -3.67
N TYR A 58 -4.73 12.61 -2.50
CA TYR A 58 -3.69 12.84 -1.51
C TYR A 58 -2.32 12.39 -2.00
N LEU A 59 -2.20 11.20 -2.60
CA LEU A 59 -0.94 10.70 -3.18
C LEU A 59 -0.41 11.63 -4.27
N ASP A 60 -1.28 12.08 -5.18
CA ASP A 60 -0.93 13.04 -6.24
C ASP A 60 -0.39 14.35 -5.65
N LYS A 61 -1.06 14.91 -4.62
CA LYS A 61 -0.62 16.12 -3.92
C LYS A 61 0.71 15.95 -3.19
N GLN A 62 1.06 14.73 -2.80
CA GLN A 62 2.34 14.42 -2.16
C GLN A 62 3.39 13.96 -3.17
N SER A 63 3.09 13.96 -4.47
CA SER A 63 3.97 13.44 -5.53
C SER A 63 4.42 11.98 -5.26
N ILE A 64 3.56 11.19 -4.61
CA ILE A 64 3.82 9.78 -4.34
C ILE A 64 3.38 8.97 -5.56
N LEU A 65 4.29 8.17 -6.12
CA LEU A 65 3.99 7.31 -7.26
C LEU A 65 3.23 6.07 -6.80
N TYR A 66 2.12 5.77 -7.49
CA TYR A 66 1.31 4.59 -7.23
C TYR A 66 0.78 3.96 -8.52
N LYS A 67 0.44 2.68 -8.42
CA LYS A 67 -0.33 1.95 -9.42
C LYS A 67 -1.72 1.66 -8.86
N LYS A 68 -2.75 1.87 -9.68
CA LYS A 68 -4.13 1.51 -9.37
C LYS A 68 -4.52 0.27 -10.16
N ASN A 69 -4.99 -0.76 -9.47
CA ASN A 69 -5.55 -1.96 -10.08
C ASN A 69 -7.02 -2.07 -9.67
N ALA A 70 -7.90 -2.25 -10.65
CA ALA A 70 -9.29 -2.61 -10.39
C ALA A 70 -9.38 -4.14 -10.27
N MET A 71 -9.93 -4.60 -9.15
CA MET A 71 -10.30 -5.99 -8.91
C MET A 71 -11.82 -6.03 -8.75
N ASN A 72 -12.47 -7.12 -9.15
CA ASN A 72 -13.94 -7.28 -9.24
C ASN A 72 -14.80 -6.28 -8.44
N SER A 73 -14.69 -6.26 -7.10
CA SER A 73 -15.44 -5.37 -6.21
C SER A 73 -14.55 -4.51 -5.30
N THR A 74 -13.26 -4.44 -5.60
CA THR A 74 -12.27 -3.72 -4.79
C THR A 74 -11.24 -3.02 -5.67
N PHE A 75 -10.67 -1.95 -5.16
CA PHE A 75 -9.57 -1.24 -5.80
C PHE A 75 -8.32 -1.41 -4.97
N GLN A 76 -7.24 -1.82 -5.62
CA GLN A 76 -5.92 -1.94 -5.02
C GLN A 76 -5.04 -0.76 -5.47
N ILE A 77 -4.37 -0.14 -4.50
CA ILE A 77 -3.37 0.88 -4.73
C ILE A 77 -2.02 0.34 -4.25
N ASP A 78 -1.05 0.23 -5.17
CA ASP A 78 0.33 -0.15 -4.89
C ASP A 78 1.22 1.10 -4.92
N VAL A 79 1.82 1.46 -3.79
CA VAL A 79 2.75 2.59 -3.68
C VAL A 79 4.14 2.14 -4.13
N LEU A 80 4.66 2.77 -5.19
CA LEU A 80 5.88 2.35 -5.90
C LEU A 80 7.15 2.96 -5.29
N GLN A 81 7.09 4.22 -4.88
CA GLN A 81 8.18 4.91 -4.20
C GLN A 81 7.60 5.83 -3.13
N ASN A 82 7.98 5.56 -1.88
CA ASN A 82 7.82 6.48 -0.78
C ASN A 82 9.22 6.86 -0.30
N GLU A 83 9.99 7.53 -1.15
CA GLU A 83 11.30 8.08 -0.78
C GLU A 83 11.06 9.27 0.14
N ARG A 84 10.88 8.99 1.43
CA ARG A 84 10.76 10.03 2.44
C ARG A 84 12.11 10.72 2.58
N ASN A 85 12.19 11.94 2.08
CA ASN A 85 13.09 12.97 2.60
C ASN A 85 12.18 13.97 3.34
N ILE A 86 11.74 13.58 4.55
CA ILE A 86 11.00 14.44 5.48
C ILE A 86 11.83 14.55 6.74
#